data_AF-A0A2E9QIX9-F1
#
_entry.id   AF-A0A2E9QIX9-F1
#
_cell.length_a   1.000
_cell.length_b   1.000
_cell.length_c   1.000
_cell.angle_alpha   90.00
_cell.angle_beta   90.00
_cell.angle_gamma   90.00
#
_symmetry.space_group_name_H-M   'P 1'
#
loop_
_entity.id
_entity.type
_entity.pdbx_description
1 polymer ?
#
loop_
_entity_poly.entity_id
_entity_poly.type
_entity_poly.pdbx_seq_one_letter_code
_entity_poly.pdbx_strand_id
1 'polypeptide(L)' 'MRYIIQIHLEHKTDVIRDIEIPAEKSLKDLHDIIIDSLRLEKNEMASFYKTNEEFELLYEIPLFKIDDK' A
#
# COMPACT_ATOMS: atom_id res chain seq x y z
N MET A 1 3.29 2.05 19.02
CA MET A 1 2.61 0.77 18.69
C MET A 1 3.03 0.39 17.29
N ARG A 2 3.15 -0.89 16.96
CA ARG A 2 3.57 -1.36 15.62
C ARG A 2 2.51 -2.28 15.03
N TYR A 3 2.36 -2.25 13.72
CA TYR A 3 1.50 -3.15 12.96
C TYR A 3 2.35 -4.14 12.19
N ILE A 4 1.87 -5.39 12.12
CA ILE A 4 2.34 -6.37 11.14
C ILE A 4 1.28 -6.42 10.04
N ILE A 5 1.69 -6.09 8.82
CA ILE A 5 0.82 -6.07 7.65
C ILE A 5 1.30 -7.16 6.71
N GLN A 6 0.39 -8.05 6.32
CA GLN A 6 0.64 -9.03 5.28
C GLN A 6 0.21 -8.48 3.92
N ILE A 7 1.11 -8.56 2.96
CA ILE A 7 0.90 -8.09 1.59
C ILE A 7 0.81 -9.30 0.69
N HIS A 8 -0.26 -9.36 -0.11
CA HIS A 8 -0.45 -10.31 -1.19
C HIS A 8 -0.30 -9.53 -2.50
N LEU A 9 0.75 -9.79 -3.26
CA LEU A 9 0.98 -9.16 -4.55
C LEU A 9 0.28 -9.98 -5.64
N GLU A 10 -0.59 -9.33 -6.40
CA GLU A 10 -1.19 -9.91 -7.59
C GLU A 10 -0.10 -10.11 -8.66
N HIS A 11 0.36 -11.35 -8.80
CA HIS A 11 1.41 -11.75 -9.70
C HIS A 11 1.15 -13.17 -10.21
N LYS A 12 1.82 -13.59 -11.29
CA LYS A 12 1.67 -14.94 -11.86
C LYS A 12 2.10 -16.06 -10.90
N THR A 13 2.84 -15.71 -9.85
CA THR A 13 3.29 -16.62 -8.80
C THR A 13 2.95 -15.99 -7.46
N ASP A 14 2.66 -16.81 -6.46
CA ASP A 14 2.34 -16.32 -5.13
C ASP A 14 3.52 -15.54 -4.52
N VAL A 15 3.27 -14.27 -4.21
CA VAL A 15 4.23 -13.40 -3.52
C VAL A 15 3.53 -12.84 -2.30
N ILE A 16 3.89 -13.38 -1.13
CA ILE A 16 3.39 -12.96 0.17
C ILE A 16 4.55 -12.40 0.98
N ARG A 17 4.35 -11.23 1.61
CA ARG A 17 5.34 -10.59 2.48
C ARG A 17 4.67 -10.02 3.72
N ASP A 18 5.26 -10.29 4.88
CA ASP A 18 4.91 -9.58 6.10
C ASP A 18 5.88 -8.41 6.29
N ILE A 19 5.36 -7.23 6.58
CA ILE A 19 6.13 -6.04 6.93
C ILE A 19 5.72 -5.55 8.31
N GLU A 20 6.67 -5.01 9.06
CA GLU A 20 6.41 -4.32 10.32
C GLU A 20 6.52 -2.81 10.10
N ILE A 21 5.52 -2.05 10.54
CA ILE A 21 5.51 -0.59 10.44
C ILE A 21 5.04 0.07 11.74
N PRO A 22 5.69 1.15 12.21
CA PRO A 22 5.17 1.95 13.32
C PRO A 22 3.82 2.61 12.97
N ALA A 23 2.90 2.66 13.93
CA ALA A 23 1.55 3.18 13.75
C ALA A 23 1.48 4.67 13.39
N GLU A 24 2.53 5.43 13.73
CA GLU A 24 2.68 6.85 13.44
C GLU A 24 3.13 7.16 12.00
N LYS A 25 3.46 6.14 11.20
CA LYS A 25 3.92 6.32 9.82
C LYS A 25 2.78 6.68 8.86
N SER A 26 3.13 7.44 7.84
CA SER A 26 2.18 7.87 6.81
C SER A 26 1.92 6.77 5.77
N LEU A 27 0.85 6.91 4.97
CA LEU A 27 0.61 6.03 3.82
C LEU A 27 1.71 6.12 2.77
N LYS A 28 2.41 7.25 2.67
CA LYS A 28 3.60 7.38 1.82
C LYS A 28 4.74 6.50 2.33
N ASP A 29 5.03 6.53 3.63
CA ASP A 29 6.04 5.65 4.21
C ASP A 29 5.67 4.17 4.00
N LEU A 30 4.39 3.82 4.13
CA LEU A 30 3.89 2.47 3.85
C LEU A 30 4.10 2.09 2.38
N HIS A 31 3.76 2.97 1.45
CA HIS A 31 4.01 2.77 0.02
C HIS A 31 5.50 2.53 -0.27
N ASP A 32 6.39 3.38 0.25
CA ASP A 32 7.83 3.26 0.03
C ASP A 32 8.35 1.89 0.56
N ILE A 33 7.87 1.45 1.73
CA ILE A 33 8.21 0.13 2.30
C ILE A 33 7.66 -1.02 1.45
N ILE A 34 6.42 -0.93 0.94
CA ILE A 34 5.84 -1.94 0.04
C ILE A 34 6.69 -2.08 -1.21
N ILE A 35 7.02 -0.98 -1.88
CA ILE A 35 7.85 -0.95 -3.09
C ILE A 35 9.21 -1.60 -2.83
N ASP A 36 9.88 -1.21 -1.75
CA ASP A 36 11.20 -1.77 -1.39
C ASP A 36 11.11 -3.26 -1.02
N SER A 37 10.10 -3.68 -0.26
CA SER A 37 9.93 -5.08 0.18
C SER A 37 9.62 -6.05 -0.97
N LEU A 38 8.89 -5.57 -1.98
CA LEU A 38 8.53 -6.32 -3.18
C LEU A 38 9.52 -6.13 -4.34
N ARG A 39 10.51 -5.24 -4.18
CA ARG A 39 11.49 -4.86 -5.23
C ARG A 39 10.82 -4.37 -6.52
N LEU A 40 9.74 -3.60 -6.36
CA LEU A 40 9.03 -2.99 -7.48
C LEU A 40 9.79 -1.78 -8.01
N GLU A 41 9.44 -1.33 -9.22
CA GLU A 41 10.04 -0.15 -9.80
C GLU A 41 9.71 1.10 -8.97
N LYS A 42 10.73 1.92 -8.73
CA LYS A 42 10.56 3.17 -8.00
C LYS A 42 9.99 4.21 -8.96
N ASN A 43 9.08 5.06 -8.46
CA ASN A 43 8.39 6.16 -9.17
C ASN A 43 7.04 5.84 -9.82
N GLU A 44 6.41 4.71 -9.51
CA GLU A 44 5.01 4.50 -9.90
C GLU A 44 4.06 5.26 -8.96
N MET A 45 3.06 5.92 -9.54
CA MET A 45 1.96 6.50 -8.77
C MET A 45 1.07 5.39 -8.23
N ALA A 46 0.63 5.55 -6.98
CA ALA A 46 -0.28 4.60 -6.35
C ALA A 46 -1.36 5.34 -5.55
N SER A 47 -2.46 4.63 -5.30
CA SER A 47 -3.52 5.02 -4.38
C SER A 47 -3.84 3.84 -3.46
N PHE A 48 -4.28 4.14 -2.25
CA PHE A 48 -4.83 3.14 -1.34
C PHE A 48 -6.35 3.16 -1.43
N TYR A 49 -7.00 2.03 -1.19
CA TYR A 49 -8.46 1.95 -1.16
C TYR A 49 -8.92 1.28 0.12
N LYS A 50 -10.02 1.79 0.69
CA LYS A 50 -10.78 1.05 1.69
C LYS A 50 -11.76 0.11 0.98
N THR A 51 -11.81 -1.13 1.44
CA THR A 51 -12.72 -2.15 0.89
C THR A 51 -13.78 -2.59 1.90
N ASN A 52 -14.81 -3.29 1.42
CA ASN A 52 -15.73 -4.09 2.24
C ASN A 52 -15.22 -5.54 2.38
N GLU A 53 -16.04 -6.39 2.99
CA GLU A 53 -15.78 -7.83 3.18
C GLU A 53 -15.73 -8.62 1.86
N GLU A 54 -16.29 -8.06 0.78
CA GLU A 54 -16.30 -8.63 -0.58
C GLU A 54 -15.14 -8.11 -1.44
N PHE A 55 -14.18 -7.38 -0.86
CA PHE A 55 -13.03 -6.75 -1.53
C PHE A 55 -13.39 -5.71 -2.60
N GLU A 56 -14.62 -5.17 -2.58
CA GLU A 56 -15.00 -4.08 -3.47
C GLU A 56 -14.30 -2.79 -3.07
N LEU A 57 -13.78 -2.04 -4.05
CA LEU A 57 -13.10 -0.77 -3.82
C LEU A 57 -14.13 0.34 -3.53
N LEU A 58 -14.11 0.91 -2.33
CA LEU A 58 -15.11 1.90 -1.92
C LEU A 58 -14.59 3.34 -1.94
N TYR A 59 -13.56 3.62 -1.13
CA TYR A 59 -13.04 4.96 -0.94
C TYR A 59 -11.57 5.00 -1.27
N GLU A 60 -11.22 5.83 -2.26
CA GLU A 60 -9.84 6.11 -2.63
C GLU A 60 -9.18 7.05 -1.63
N ILE A 61 -7.97 6.71 -1.24
CA ILE A 61 -7.06 7.52 -0.45
C ILE A 61 -5.82 7.76 -1.34
N PRO A 62 -5.77 8.88 -2.07
CA PRO A 62 -4.69 9.14 -3.00
C PRO A 62 -3.39 9.39 -2.22
N LEU A 63 -2.27 8.90 -2.74
CA LEU A 63 -0.97 9.05 -2.08
C LEU A 63 -0.47 10.50 -2.09
N PHE A 64 -0.86 11.25 -3.11
CA PHE A 64 -0.59 12.66 -3.27
C PHE A 64 -1.90 13.42 -3.42
N LYS A 65 -1.95 14.64 -2.89
CA LYS A 65 -3.06 15.54 -3.21
C LYS A 65 -2.99 15.89 -4.68
N ILE A 66 -4.05 15.59 -5.42
CA ILE A 66 -4.29 16.20 -6.72
C ILE A 66 -4.83 17.59 -6.39
N ASP A 67 -3.97 18.60 -6.53
CA ASP A 67 -4.40 19.99 -6.42
C ASP A 67 -5.00 20.35 -7.77
N ASP A 68 -6.33 20.26 -7.87
CA ASP A 68 -7.06 20.78 -9.02
C ASP A 68 -6.95 22.31 -8.98
N LYS A 69 -6.24 22.88 -9.94
CA LYS A 69 -6.22 24.32 -10.18
C LYS A 69 -7.60 24.85 -10.57
#